data_AF-V5BEE9-F1
#
_entry.id   AF-V5BEE9-F1
#
_cell.length_a   1.000
_cell.length_b   1.000
_cell.length_c   1.000
_cell.angle_alpha   90.00
_cell.angle_beta   90.00
_cell.angle_gamma   90.00
#
_symmetry.space_group_name_H-M   'P 1'
#
loop_
_entity.id
_entity.type
_entity.pdbx_description
1 polymer ?
#
loop_
_entity_poly.entity_id
_entity_poly.type
_entity_poly.pdbx_seq_one_letter_code
_entity_poly.pdbx_strand_id
1 'polypeptide(L)'
;MAEINETVKLNPKIDFFKFDLRAEKQQEKFAEIFNKHNGNWFDIERELKGKEGFTPTVISNLKFTHNLAEWSNNDKALITVFQKDNHINSMWDMALNLTKTAFIEKVKAVAPAKTEDERKAFAINLHSQLFHLQPTAMLVNMVKDPEVPFFNDAVGVNIAKVLEKQKQDDFNIKIKSIYEILKKEDTLKDIPIESHEAVTTQLKNLQRVVAVSPIPDAVPALYNAGFLAAFHISEMPPAQFKAMMGNKGLDDDTIMQIHNHSQQVRARNQQTIMSLMEVERGTGIAMIDKGLGGFTK
;
A
#
# COMPACT_ATOMS: atom_id res chain seq x y z
N MET A 1 -36.40 41.72 -2.62
CA MET A 1 -36.25 40.76 -3.73
C MET A 1 -35.68 39.49 -3.12
N ALA A 2 -36.42 38.40 -3.28
CA ALA A 2 -36.16 37.11 -2.66
C ALA A 2 -34.97 36.37 -3.30
N GLU A 3 -34.24 35.66 -2.44
CA GLU A 3 -33.64 34.34 -2.60
C GLU A 3 -33.01 33.96 -3.95
N ILE A 4 -31.68 33.79 -3.92
CA ILE A 4 -31.04 32.62 -4.50
C ILE A 4 -30.23 31.98 -3.38
N ASN A 5 -30.92 31.23 -2.52
CA ASN A 5 -30.28 30.30 -1.61
C ASN A 5 -29.99 29.04 -2.44
N GLU A 6 -28.94 29.09 -3.26
CA GLU A 6 -28.38 27.89 -3.85
C GLU A 6 -27.92 27.01 -2.69
N THR A 7 -28.77 26.06 -2.30
CA THR A 7 -28.36 24.95 -1.45
C THR A 7 -27.21 24.27 -2.15
N VAL A 8 -25.98 24.62 -1.76
CA VAL A 8 -24.77 23.89 -2.09
C VAL A 8 -25.11 22.44 -1.82
N LYS A 9 -25.18 21.62 -2.88
CA LYS A 9 -25.38 20.18 -2.74
C LYS A 9 -24.22 19.67 -1.90
N LEU A 10 -24.45 19.51 -0.60
CA LEU A 10 -23.48 19.01 0.34
C LEU A 10 -23.03 17.65 -0.17
N ASN A 11 -21.72 17.50 -0.36
CA ASN A 11 -21.14 16.24 -0.77
C ASN A 11 -21.54 15.17 0.26
N PRO A 12 -22.20 14.06 -0.13
CA PRO A 12 -22.67 13.04 0.81
C PRO A 12 -21.52 12.43 1.63
N LYS A 13 -20.26 12.54 1.18
CA LYS A 13 -19.08 12.14 1.94
C LYS A 13 -18.90 12.91 3.25
N ILE A 14 -19.40 14.14 3.36
CA ILE A 14 -19.24 14.99 4.57
C ILE A 14 -19.87 14.30 5.79
N ASP A 15 -20.95 13.54 5.60
CA ASP A 15 -21.64 12.84 6.69
C ASP A 15 -20.76 11.79 7.38
N PHE A 16 -19.75 11.23 6.69
CA PHE A 16 -18.83 10.27 7.28
C PHE A 16 -17.93 10.89 8.35
N PHE A 17 -17.61 12.18 8.22
CA PHE A 17 -16.70 12.89 9.11
C PHE A 17 -17.38 13.39 10.39
N LYS A 18 -18.72 13.35 10.46
CA LYS A 18 -19.47 13.73 11.67
C LYS A 18 -19.10 12.89 12.88
N PHE A 19 -18.66 11.64 12.66
CA PHE A 19 -18.18 10.77 13.74
C PHE A 19 -16.92 11.35 14.43
N ASP A 20 -16.02 11.94 13.65
CA ASP A 20 -14.76 12.50 14.15
C ASP A 20 -14.89 13.94 14.66
N LEU A 21 -15.90 14.66 14.18
CA LEU A 21 -16.15 16.07 14.46
C LEU A 21 -17.22 16.21 15.55
N ARG A 22 -16.79 16.36 16.81
CA ARG A 22 -17.70 16.41 17.96
C ARG A 22 -18.48 17.71 18.09
N ALA A 23 -17.94 18.84 17.61
CA ALA A 23 -18.59 20.14 17.73
C ALA A 23 -19.23 20.58 16.41
N GLU A 24 -20.44 21.14 16.48
CA GLU A 24 -21.19 21.65 15.31
C GLU A 24 -20.39 22.71 14.53
N LYS A 25 -19.74 23.65 15.24
CA LYS A 25 -18.84 24.65 14.63
C LYS A 25 -17.67 24.03 13.86
N GLN A 26 -17.17 22.86 14.30
CA GLN A 26 -16.11 22.15 13.57
C GLN A 26 -16.69 21.46 12.33
N GLN A 27 -17.90 20.90 12.41
CA GLN A 27 -18.59 20.28 11.28
C GLN A 27 -18.87 21.29 10.17
N GLU A 28 -19.41 22.46 10.50
CA GLU A 28 -19.69 23.53 9.53
C GLU A 28 -18.41 24.00 8.84
N LYS A 29 -17.38 24.31 9.64
CA LYS A 29 -16.09 24.78 9.14
C LYS A 29 -15.36 23.73 8.30
N PHE A 30 -15.46 22.45 8.67
CA PHE A 30 -14.93 21.37 7.86
C PHE A 30 -15.70 21.23 6.55
N ALA A 31 -17.04 21.27 6.58
CA ALA A 31 -17.87 21.18 5.38
C ALA A 31 -17.57 22.30 4.38
N GLU A 32 -17.37 23.54 4.87
CA GLU A 32 -16.94 24.68 4.05
C GLU A 32 -15.60 24.40 3.36
N ILE A 33 -14.58 23.99 4.12
CA ILE A 33 -13.24 23.70 3.59
C ILE A 33 -13.27 22.52 2.62
N PHE A 34 -14.04 21.47 2.94
CA PHE A 34 -14.18 20.28 2.11
C PHE A 34 -14.79 20.61 0.75
N ASN A 35 -15.88 21.40 0.73
CA ASN A 35 -16.52 21.84 -0.50
C ASN A 35 -15.63 22.79 -1.30
N LYS A 36 -14.96 23.75 -0.62
CA LYS A 36 -14.02 24.69 -1.26
C LYS A 36 -12.91 23.98 -2.04
N HIS A 37 -12.39 22.87 -1.52
CA HIS A 37 -11.33 22.09 -2.15
C HIS A 37 -11.85 20.87 -2.94
N ASN A 38 -13.15 20.77 -3.17
CA ASN A 38 -13.79 19.67 -3.91
C ASN A 38 -13.37 18.26 -3.41
N GLY A 39 -13.16 18.12 -2.10
CA GLY A 39 -12.71 16.86 -1.49
C GLY A 39 -11.23 16.51 -1.68
N ASN A 40 -10.39 17.41 -2.20
CA ASN A 40 -8.94 17.20 -2.25
C ASN A 40 -8.34 17.21 -0.83
N TRP A 41 -8.01 16.02 -0.31
CA TRP A 41 -7.51 15.87 1.05
C TRP A 41 -6.22 16.66 1.32
N PHE A 42 -5.30 16.74 0.36
CA PHE A 42 -4.03 17.45 0.56
C PHE A 42 -4.26 18.94 0.85
N ASP A 43 -5.12 19.59 0.07
CA ASP A 43 -5.45 21.00 0.26
C ASP A 43 -6.30 21.22 1.52
N ILE A 44 -7.22 20.29 1.82
CA ILE A 44 -8.02 20.30 3.05
C ILE A 44 -7.11 20.20 4.28
N GLU A 45 -6.21 19.22 4.34
CA GLU A 45 -5.30 19.01 5.46
C GLU A 45 -4.43 20.25 5.71
N ARG A 46 -3.90 20.85 4.64
CA ARG A 46 -3.11 22.08 4.73
C ARG A 46 -3.91 23.24 5.30
N GLU A 47 -5.17 23.39 4.91
CA GLU A 47 -6.03 24.47 5.41
C GLU A 47 -6.54 24.21 6.84
N LEU A 48 -6.69 22.95 7.26
CA LEU A 48 -7.09 22.62 8.62
C LEU A 48 -5.98 22.86 9.65
N LYS A 49 -4.71 22.71 9.25
CA LYS A 49 -3.54 22.97 10.11
C LYS A 49 -3.55 24.42 10.60
N GLY A 50 -3.59 24.60 11.92
CA GLY A 50 -3.60 25.92 12.57
C GLY A 50 -4.99 26.54 12.74
N LYS A 51 -6.08 25.88 12.30
CA LYS A 51 -7.44 26.34 12.61
C LYS A 51 -7.87 25.85 13.99
N GLU A 52 -8.51 26.75 14.74
CA GLU A 52 -9.07 26.45 16.06
C GLU A 52 -9.98 25.22 16.02
N GLY A 53 -9.79 24.30 16.98
CA GLY A 53 -10.53 23.05 17.09
C GLY A 53 -9.97 21.88 16.28
N PHE A 54 -9.07 22.09 15.32
CA PHE A 54 -8.48 21.02 14.52
C PHE A 54 -7.09 20.63 15.05
N THR A 55 -7.09 19.83 16.13
CA THR A 55 -5.85 19.27 16.69
C THR A 55 -5.23 18.24 15.73
N PRO A 56 -3.93 17.91 15.84
CA PRO A 56 -3.31 16.87 15.04
C PRO A 56 -4.04 15.53 15.10
N THR A 57 -4.58 15.17 16.26
CA THR A 57 -5.39 13.94 16.44
C THR A 57 -6.67 14.00 15.62
N VAL A 58 -7.41 15.11 15.66
CA VAL A 58 -8.65 15.28 14.87
C VAL A 58 -8.32 15.20 13.37
N ILE A 59 -7.26 15.88 12.92
CA ILE A 59 -6.83 15.84 11.52
C ILE A 59 -6.46 14.40 11.10
N SER A 60 -5.79 13.64 11.97
CA SER A 60 -5.46 12.23 11.71
C SER A 60 -6.71 11.36 11.58
N ASN A 61 -7.71 11.55 12.45
CA ASN A 61 -8.97 10.79 12.38
C ASN A 61 -9.74 11.13 11.11
N LEU A 62 -9.81 12.40 10.74
CA LEU A 62 -10.41 12.84 9.47
C LEU A 62 -9.67 12.25 8.26
N LYS A 63 -8.33 12.20 8.29
CA LYS A 63 -7.53 11.54 7.24
C LYS A 63 -7.87 10.06 7.14
N PHE A 64 -8.02 9.38 8.28
CA PHE A 64 -8.41 7.99 8.31
C PHE A 64 -9.81 7.77 7.71
N THR A 65 -10.79 8.58 8.10
CA THR A 65 -12.16 8.55 7.54
C THR A 65 -12.18 8.82 6.04
N HIS A 66 -11.39 9.79 5.57
CA HIS A 66 -11.25 10.05 4.13
C HIS A 66 -10.71 8.82 3.40
N ASN A 67 -9.63 8.22 3.91
CA ASN A 67 -9.03 7.03 3.30
C ASN A 67 -9.97 5.82 3.34
N LEU A 68 -10.75 5.64 4.42
CA LEU A 68 -11.78 4.60 4.50
C LEU A 68 -12.85 4.82 3.44
N ALA A 69 -13.29 6.06 3.23
CA ALA A 69 -14.30 6.37 2.22
C ALA A 69 -13.80 6.09 0.79
N GLU A 70 -12.56 6.47 0.47
CA GLU A 70 -11.96 6.14 -0.84
C GLU A 70 -11.78 4.63 -1.03
N TRP A 71 -11.23 3.94 -0.01
CA TRP A 71 -10.95 2.51 -0.08
C TRP A 71 -12.22 1.64 -0.12
N SER A 72 -13.26 2.00 0.64
CA SER A 72 -14.52 1.25 0.68
C SER A 72 -15.53 1.66 -0.39
N ASN A 73 -15.16 2.57 -1.31
CA ASN A 73 -16.05 3.17 -2.28
C ASN A 73 -17.32 3.79 -1.63
N ASN A 74 -17.12 4.53 -0.54
CA ASN A 74 -18.16 5.22 0.24
C ASN A 74 -19.19 4.29 0.91
N ASP A 75 -18.82 3.04 1.20
CA ASP A 75 -19.67 2.14 1.96
C ASP A 75 -19.77 2.59 3.42
N LYS A 76 -20.93 3.17 3.77
CA LYS A 76 -21.20 3.71 5.10
C LYS A 76 -21.05 2.66 6.21
N ALA A 77 -21.45 1.41 5.95
CA ALA A 77 -21.42 0.36 6.96
C ALA A 77 -19.98 -0.04 7.28
N LEU A 78 -19.13 -0.18 6.25
CA LEU A 78 -17.70 -0.42 6.41
C LEU A 78 -17.01 0.72 7.14
N ILE A 79 -17.20 1.96 6.70
CA ILE A 79 -16.60 3.14 7.33
C ILE A 79 -16.94 3.16 8.83
N THR A 80 -18.22 2.95 9.16
CA THR A 80 -18.70 2.95 10.55
C THR A 80 -18.09 1.82 11.39
N VAL A 81 -17.93 0.61 10.83
CA VAL A 81 -17.33 -0.53 11.54
C VAL A 81 -15.88 -0.28 11.91
N PHE A 82 -15.11 0.34 11.02
CA PHE A 82 -13.70 0.64 11.30
C PHE A 82 -13.53 1.88 12.19
N GLN A 83 -14.35 2.92 12.02
CA GLN A 83 -14.36 4.11 12.90
C GLN A 83 -14.67 3.78 14.36
N LYS A 84 -15.51 2.78 14.62
CA LYS A 84 -15.87 2.35 15.98
C LYS A 84 -14.82 1.45 16.64
N ASP A 85 -13.80 1.02 15.91
CA ASP A 85 -12.74 0.18 16.47
C ASP A 85 -11.62 1.05 17.07
N ASN A 86 -11.56 1.09 18.39
CA ASN A 86 -10.57 1.88 19.13
C ASN A 86 -9.11 1.43 18.89
N HIS A 87 -8.89 0.23 18.35
CA HIS A 87 -7.56 -0.29 18.02
C HIS A 87 -7.11 0.07 16.60
N ILE A 88 -7.98 0.67 15.79
CA ILE A 88 -7.70 1.00 14.39
C ILE A 88 -7.91 2.50 14.20
N ASN A 89 -6.81 3.26 14.20
CA ASN A 89 -6.84 4.72 14.05
C ASN A 89 -6.29 5.18 12.69
N SER A 90 -5.89 4.24 11.83
CA SER A 90 -5.31 4.52 10.51
C SER A 90 -5.40 3.29 9.61
N MET A 91 -5.21 3.50 8.30
CA MET A 91 -5.09 2.39 7.34
C MET A 91 -3.90 1.49 7.67
N TRP A 92 -2.81 2.07 8.20
CA TRP A 92 -1.65 1.33 8.69
C TRP A 92 -2.03 0.39 9.83
N ASP A 93 -2.75 0.89 10.84
CA ASP A 93 -3.15 0.07 11.99
C ASP A 93 -4.11 -1.05 11.57
N MET A 94 -4.99 -0.78 10.61
CA MET A 94 -5.87 -1.80 10.02
C MET A 94 -5.06 -2.93 9.38
N ALA A 95 -4.05 -2.58 8.57
CA ALA A 95 -3.17 -3.53 7.91
C ALA A 95 -2.20 -4.25 8.85
N LEU A 96 -1.80 -3.61 9.96
CA LEU A 96 -0.87 -4.15 10.94
C LEU A 96 -1.53 -5.11 11.93
N ASN A 97 -2.75 -4.79 12.38
CA ASN A 97 -3.38 -5.45 13.52
C ASN A 97 -4.41 -6.51 13.14
N LEU A 98 -4.96 -6.48 11.92
CA LEU A 98 -5.94 -7.46 11.47
C LEU A 98 -5.27 -8.54 10.62
N THR A 99 -5.25 -9.78 11.12
CA THR A 99 -4.93 -10.94 10.28
C THR A 99 -5.97 -11.09 9.18
N LYS A 100 -5.63 -11.80 8.10
CA LYS A 100 -6.55 -12.03 6.98
C LYS A 100 -7.91 -12.60 7.44
N THR A 101 -7.89 -13.59 8.33
CA THR A 101 -9.11 -14.22 8.87
C THR A 101 -9.95 -13.22 9.65
N ALA A 102 -9.34 -12.45 10.57
CA ALA A 102 -10.03 -11.44 11.36
C ALA A 102 -10.60 -10.30 10.50
N PHE A 103 -9.84 -9.87 9.49
CA PHE A 103 -10.26 -8.87 8.51
C PHE A 103 -11.49 -9.34 7.73
N ILE A 104 -11.45 -10.57 7.19
CA ILE A 104 -12.53 -11.13 6.40
C ILE A 104 -13.82 -11.23 7.22
N GLU A 105 -13.77 -11.75 8.44
CA GLU A 105 -14.96 -11.86 9.29
C GLU A 105 -15.54 -10.49 9.66
N LYS A 106 -14.69 -9.50 9.96
CA LYS A 106 -15.14 -8.13 10.24
C LYS A 106 -15.85 -7.50 9.04
N VAL A 107 -15.33 -7.67 7.83
CA VAL A 107 -15.93 -7.10 6.61
C VAL A 107 -17.21 -7.83 6.21
N LYS A 108 -17.23 -9.17 6.29
CA LYS A 108 -18.42 -9.99 5.96
C LYS A 108 -19.64 -9.59 6.78
N ALA A 109 -19.45 -9.19 8.04
CA ALA A 109 -20.54 -8.78 8.93
C ALA A 109 -21.34 -7.56 8.42
N VAL A 110 -20.75 -6.74 7.54
CA VAL A 110 -21.37 -5.53 7.01
C VAL A 110 -21.35 -5.42 5.49
N ALA A 111 -20.84 -6.44 4.80
CA ALA A 111 -20.75 -6.45 3.36
C ALA A 111 -22.15 -6.40 2.70
N PRO A 112 -22.33 -5.60 1.63
CA PRO A 112 -23.65 -5.40 0.99
C PRO A 112 -24.15 -6.61 0.18
N ALA A 113 -23.35 -7.66 0.07
CA ALA A 113 -23.64 -8.86 -0.70
C ALA A 113 -24.68 -9.78 -0.03
N LYS A 114 -25.39 -10.57 -0.84
CA LYS A 114 -26.54 -11.38 -0.40
C LYS A 114 -26.14 -12.76 0.10
N THR A 115 -25.10 -13.34 -0.50
CA THR A 115 -24.61 -14.66 -0.13
C THR A 115 -23.31 -14.59 0.66
N GLU A 116 -23.04 -15.64 1.44
CA GLU A 116 -21.81 -15.73 2.23
C GLU A 116 -20.56 -15.73 1.35
N ASP A 117 -20.62 -16.42 0.21
CA ASP A 117 -19.50 -16.49 -0.75
C ASP A 117 -19.22 -15.13 -1.40
N GLU A 118 -20.26 -14.38 -1.79
CA GLU A 118 -20.10 -13.03 -2.34
C GLU A 118 -19.50 -12.07 -1.29
N ARG A 119 -19.94 -12.17 -0.02
CA ARG A 119 -19.38 -11.36 1.08
C ARG A 119 -17.91 -11.68 1.32
N LYS A 120 -17.55 -12.96 1.27
CA LYS A 120 -16.17 -13.41 1.39
C LYS A 120 -15.31 -12.91 0.23
N ALA A 121 -15.78 -13.02 -1.01
CA ALA A 121 -15.08 -12.52 -2.19
C ALA A 121 -14.88 -10.99 -2.12
N PHE A 122 -15.91 -10.26 -1.68
CA PHE A 122 -15.83 -8.82 -1.45
C PHE A 122 -14.79 -8.46 -0.39
N ALA A 123 -14.75 -9.18 0.74
CA ALA A 123 -13.74 -8.98 1.77
C ALA A 123 -12.32 -9.29 1.28
N ILE A 124 -12.13 -10.36 0.51
CA ILE A 124 -10.84 -10.72 -0.10
C ILE A 124 -10.37 -9.60 -1.04
N ASN A 125 -11.25 -9.05 -1.87
CA ASN A 125 -10.91 -7.95 -2.76
C ASN A 125 -10.47 -6.69 -1.98
N LEU A 126 -11.21 -6.31 -0.93
CA LEU A 126 -10.85 -5.18 -0.08
C LEU A 126 -9.52 -5.39 0.66
N HIS A 127 -9.23 -6.61 1.09
CA HIS A 127 -7.95 -6.99 1.69
C HIS A 127 -6.79 -6.84 0.69
N SER A 128 -6.99 -7.26 -0.57
CA SER A 128 -6.01 -7.05 -1.64
C SER A 128 -5.81 -5.56 -1.96
N GLN A 129 -6.86 -4.74 -1.92
CA GLN A 129 -6.73 -3.29 -2.08
C GLN A 129 -5.97 -2.66 -0.91
N LEU A 130 -6.21 -3.12 0.33
CA LEU A 130 -5.46 -2.69 1.50
C LEU A 130 -3.97 -2.99 1.34
N PHE A 131 -3.60 -4.12 0.70
CA PHE A 131 -2.21 -4.45 0.38
C PHE A 131 -1.56 -3.49 -0.59
N HIS A 132 -2.31 -2.93 -1.52
CA HIS A 132 -1.78 -1.90 -2.42
C HIS A 132 -1.55 -0.57 -1.69
N LEU A 133 -2.43 -0.22 -0.76
CA LEU A 133 -2.33 1.01 0.03
C LEU A 133 -1.25 0.92 1.11
N GLN A 134 -1.17 -0.20 1.82
CA GLN A 134 -0.36 -0.38 3.02
C GLN A 134 0.47 -1.68 2.97
N PRO A 135 1.26 -1.91 1.91
CA PRO A 135 1.99 -3.17 1.73
C PRO A 135 2.98 -3.42 2.87
N THR A 136 3.65 -2.38 3.36
CA THR A 136 4.63 -2.49 4.44
C THR A 136 3.99 -2.99 5.74
N ALA A 137 2.85 -2.42 6.16
CA ALA A 137 2.15 -2.83 7.36
C ALA A 137 1.64 -4.27 7.28
N MET A 138 1.10 -4.66 6.12
CA MET A 138 0.64 -6.03 5.91
C MET A 138 1.78 -7.04 5.94
N LEU A 139 2.98 -6.69 5.47
CA LEU A 139 4.15 -7.57 5.60
C LEU A 139 4.56 -7.75 7.05
N VAL A 140 4.54 -6.68 7.85
CA VAL A 140 4.80 -6.80 9.28
C VAL A 140 3.76 -7.72 9.93
N ASN A 141 2.47 -7.56 9.59
CA ASN A 141 1.42 -8.44 10.07
C ASN A 141 1.68 -9.90 9.68
N MET A 142 1.96 -10.18 8.41
CA MET A 142 2.24 -11.53 7.92
C MET A 142 3.47 -12.19 8.57
N VAL A 143 4.53 -11.43 8.84
CA VAL A 143 5.72 -11.94 9.54
C VAL A 143 5.43 -12.26 11.00
N LYS A 144 4.44 -11.57 11.60
CA LYS A 144 3.99 -11.81 12.97
C LYS A 144 2.87 -12.84 13.06
N ASP A 145 2.23 -13.19 11.95
CA ASP A 145 1.08 -14.06 11.89
C ASP A 145 1.53 -15.53 12.02
N PRO A 146 1.18 -16.23 13.11
CA PRO A 146 1.55 -17.63 13.27
C PRO A 146 0.88 -18.55 12.24
N GLU A 147 -0.23 -18.13 11.61
CA GLU A 147 -0.95 -18.92 10.59
C GLU A 147 -0.25 -18.90 9.23
N VAL A 148 0.64 -17.93 8.99
CA VAL A 148 1.39 -17.79 7.74
C VAL A 148 2.86 -18.12 8.03
N PRO A 149 3.36 -19.33 7.72
CA PRO A 149 4.75 -19.68 7.94
C PRO A 149 5.66 -18.89 6.98
N PHE A 150 6.03 -17.68 7.39
CA PHE A 150 6.77 -16.70 6.60
C PHE A 150 7.67 -15.90 7.53
N PHE A 151 8.97 -16.18 7.47
CA PHE A 151 9.96 -15.59 8.37
C PHE A 151 9.67 -15.85 9.87
N ASN A 152 9.32 -17.10 10.21
CA ASN A 152 9.09 -17.53 11.61
C ASN A 152 10.41 -17.77 12.37
N ASP A 153 11.40 -16.91 12.17
CA ASP A 153 12.74 -17.01 12.76
C ASP A 153 13.18 -15.65 13.35
N ALA A 154 14.37 -15.63 13.95
CA ALA A 154 14.93 -14.40 14.53
C ALA A 154 15.15 -13.29 13.48
N VAL A 155 15.40 -13.66 12.22
CA VAL A 155 15.60 -12.70 11.12
C VAL A 155 14.26 -12.03 10.77
N GLY A 156 13.16 -12.78 10.76
CA GLY A 156 11.81 -12.26 10.59
C GLY A 156 11.40 -11.24 11.64
N VAL A 157 11.61 -11.57 12.91
CA VAL A 157 11.36 -10.63 14.02
C VAL A 157 12.12 -9.32 13.82
N ASN A 158 13.37 -9.40 13.35
CA ASN A 158 14.19 -8.22 13.09
C ASN A 158 13.73 -7.44 11.84
N ILE A 159 13.29 -8.12 10.77
CA ILE A 159 12.67 -7.49 9.59
C ILE A 159 11.42 -6.72 10.00
N ALA A 160 10.53 -7.34 10.78
CA ALA A 160 9.31 -6.71 11.26
C ALA A 160 9.62 -5.43 12.05
N LYS A 161 10.58 -5.48 12.99
CA LYS A 161 11.05 -4.29 13.74
C LYS A 161 11.53 -3.16 12.82
N VAL A 162 12.33 -3.49 11.80
CA VAL A 162 12.86 -2.48 10.86
C VAL A 162 11.71 -1.81 10.09
N LEU A 163 10.75 -2.59 9.60
CA LEU A 163 9.62 -2.07 8.81
C LEU A 163 8.63 -1.28 9.68
N GLU A 164 8.40 -1.67 10.94
CA GLU A 164 7.53 -0.95 11.88
C GLU A 164 8.04 0.45 12.20
N LYS A 165 9.37 0.62 12.35
CA LYS A 165 9.98 1.93 12.55
C LYS A 165 9.67 2.90 11.41
N GLN A 166 9.40 2.40 10.21
CA GLN A 166 9.13 3.24 9.04
C GLN A 166 7.69 3.76 8.97
N LYS A 167 6.82 3.45 9.94
CA LYS A 167 5.46 3.99 10.04
C LYS A 167 5.44 5.52 9.94
N GLN A 168 6.43 6.19 10.52
CA GLN A 168 6.50 7.65 10.58
C GLN A 168 6.82 8.30 9.22
N ASP A 169 7.50 7.58 8.32
CA ASP A 169 7.99 8.10 7.04
C ASP A 169 7.08 7.73 5.85
N ASP A 170 5.91 7.16 6.14
CA ASP A 170 4.95 6.64 5.15
C ASP A 170 5.67 5.75 4.11
N PHE A 171 6.53 4.87 4.61
CA PHE A 171 7.34 4.03 3.73
C PHE A 171 6.49 2.93 3.11
N ASN A 172 6.42 2.95 1.78
CA ASN A 172 5.78 1.91 0.99
C ASN A 172 6.85 1.11 0.24
N ILE A 173 7.06 -0.14 0.67
CA ILE A 173 8.08 -1.05 0.14
C ILE A 173 7.93 -1.36 -1.36
N LYS A 174 6.73 -1.19 -1.95
CA LYS A 174 6.51 -1.40 -3.39
C LYS A 174 7.10 -0.30 -4.25
N ILE A 175 7.23 0.92 -3.71
CA ILE A 175 7.58 2.12 -4.50
C ILE A 175 8.86 2.81 -4.02
N LYS A 176 9.17 2.78 -2.71
CA LYS A 176 10.38 3.39 -2.14
C LYS A 176 11.47 2.34 -2.00
N SER A 177 12.72 2.71 -2.28
CA SER A 177 13.85 1.78 -2.21
C SER A 177 14.19 1.42 -0.77
N ILE A 178 14.38 0.14 -0.46
CA ILE A 178 14.86 -0.28 0.87
C ILE A 178 16.24 0.31 1.18
N TYR A 179 17.04 0.62 0.16
CA TYR A 179 18.35 1.25 0.35
C TYR A 179 18.25 2.63 1.02
N GLU A 180 17.17 3.38 0.80
CA GLU A 180 16.96 4.67 1.47
C GLU A 180 16.80 4.50 2.98
N ILE A 181 16.19 3.41 3.42
CA ILE A 181 16.05 3.07 4.84
C ILE A 181 17.36 2.55 5.39
N LEU A 182 18.01 1.62 4.68
CA LEU A 182 19.25 0.99 5.14
C LEU A 182 20.42 1.96 5.27
N LYS A 183 20.38 3.10 4.57
CA LYS A 183 21.35 4.19 4.72
C LYS A 183 21.19 5.02 6.01
N LYS A 184 20.03 4.95 6.67
CA LYS A 184 19.82 5.67 7.93
C LYS A 184 20.55 4.94 9.06
N GLU A 185 21.36 5.67 9.82
CA GLU A 185 22.21 5.11 10.88
C GLU A 185 21.42 4.32 11.95
N ASP A 186 20.20 4.77 12.28
CA ASP A 186 19.39 4.16 13.36
C ASP A 186 18.54 2.96 12.92
N THR A 187 18.53 2.61 11.62
CA THR A 187 17.66 1.54 11.10
C THR A 187 17.97 0.19 11.75
N LEU A 188 19.25 -0.19 11.81
CA LEU A 188 19.71 -1.50 12.30
C LEU A 188 20.28 -1.45 13.73
N LYS A 189 20.21 -0.30 14.40
CA LYS A 189 20.81 -0.08 15.73
C LYS A 189 20.34 -1.06 16.81
N ASP A 190 19.07 -1.46 16.76
CA ASP A 190 18.47 -2.39 17.74
C ASP A 190 18.52 -3.85 17.27
N ILE A 191 19.21 -4.13 16.17
CA ILE A 191 19.38 -5.46 15.59
C ILE A 191 20.79 -5.96 15.95
N PRO A 192 20.96 -7.22 16.39
CA PRO A 192 22.28 -7.78 16.63
C PRO A 192 23.16 -7.70 15.37
N ILE A 193 24.43 -7.32 15.53
CA ILE A 193 25.37 -7.05 14.42
C ILE A 193 25.49 -8.27 13.50
N GLU A 194 25.54 -9.47 14.09
CA GLU A 194 25.58 -10.76 13.40
C GLU A 194 24.36 -11.01 12.51
N SER A 195 23.24 -10.30 12.73
CA SER A 195 22.02 -10.41 11.93
C SER A 195 21.88 -9.32 10.87
N HIS A 196 22.76 -8.30 10.84
CA HIS A 196 22.61 -7.15 9.94
C HIS A 196 22.63 -7.55 8.46
N GLU A 197 23.56 -8.41 8.07
CA GLU A 197 23.68 -8.88 6.68
C GLU A 197 22.46 -9.70 6.26
N ALA A 198 22.02 -10.62 7.14
CA ALA A 198 20.85 -11.45 6.89
C ALA A 198 19.58 -10.60 6.74
N VAL A 199 19.32 -9.68 7.67
CA VAL A 199 18.17 -8.76 7.63
C VAL A 199 18.21 -7.89 6.37
N THR A 200 19.39 -7.34 6.03
CA THR A 200 19.56 -6.51 4.83
C THR A 200 19.25 -7.29 3.55
N THR A 201 19.77 -8.51 3.44
CA THR A 201 19.53 -9.38 2.28
C THR A 201 18.06 -9.73 2.16
N GLN A 202 17.41 -10.07 3.28
CA GLN A 202 16.02 -10.45 3.28
C GLN A 202 15.06 -9.29 3.03
N LEU A 203 15.35 -8.09 3.51
CA LEU A 203 14.56 -6.91 3.16
C LEU A 203 14.62 -6.60 1.65
N LYS A 204 15.77 -6.79 1.01
CA LYS A 204 15.91 -6.64 -0.45
C LYS A 204 15.14 -7.74 -1.20
N ASN A 205 15.21 -8.99 -0.73
CA ASN A 205 14.40 -10.09 -1.28
C ASN A 205 12.91 -9.77 -1.18
N LEU A 206 12.47 -9.34 0.00
CA LEU A 206 11.09 -8.99 0.29
C LEU A 206 10.59 -7.87 -0.62
N GLN A 207 11.37 -6.80 -0.79
CA GLN A 207 11.02 -5.73 -1.72
C GLN A 207 10.77 -6.24 -3.14
N ARG A 208 11.64 -7.14 -3.64
CA ARG A 208 11.51 -7.68 -5.00
C ARG A 208 10.29 -8.60 -5.15
N VAL A 209 10.03 -9.47 -4.17
CA VAL A 209 8.86 -10.36 -4.16
C VAL A 209 7.56 -9.55 -4.10
N VAL A 210 7.51 -8.56 -3.22
CA VAL A 210 6.31 -7.73 -3.02
C VAL A 210 6.02 -6.86 -4.24
N ALA A 211 7.05 -6.43 -4.98
CA ALA A 211 6.89 -5.70 -6.24
C ALA A 211 6.16 -6.52 -7.33
N VAL A 212 6.31 -7.86 -7.31
CA VAL A 212 5.64 -8.76 -8.27
C VAL A 212 4.36 -9.40 -7.74
N SER A 213 4.04 -9.20 -6.46
CA SER A 213 2.88 -9.80 -5.80
C SER A 213 1.63 -8.91 -5.94
N PRO A 214 0.55 -9.38 -6.59
CA PRO A 214 -0.70 -8.64 -6.68
C PRO A 214 -1.50 -8.70 -5.37
N ILE A 215 -1.37 -9.78 -4.61
CA ILE A 215 -2.10 -10.01 -3.36
C ILE A 215 -1.13 -10.40 -2.23
N PRO A 216 -1.52 -10.23 -0.94
CA PRO A 216 -0.70 -10.62 0.20
C PRO A 216 -0.25 -12.08 0.17
N ASP A 217 -1.18 -13.00 -0.13
CA ASP A 217 -0.92 -14.45 -0.11
C ASP A 217 0.14 -14.90 -1.12
N ALA A 218 0.34 -14.11 -2.19
CA ALA A 218 1.36 -14.39 -3.19
C ALA A 218 2.78 -14.20 -2.65
N VAL A 219 2.96 -13.32 -1.66
CA VAL A 219 4.28 -13.02 -1.07
C VAL A 219 4.92 -14.26 -0.46
N PRO A 220 4.30 -14.94 0.54
CA PRO A 220 4.89 -16.14 1.12
C PRO A 220 4.98 -17.29 0.11
N ALA A 221 4.01 -17.42 -0.80
CA ALA A 221 4.03 -18.46 -1.84
C ALA A 221 5.25 -18.32 -2.77
N LEU A 222 5.51 -17.11 -3.28
CA LEU A 222 6.65 -16.83 -4.15
C LEU A 222 7.98 -16.92 -3.41
N TYR A 223 8.04 -16.35 -2.20
CA TYR A 223 9.25 -16.37 -1.39
C TYR A 223 9.68 -17.80 -1.05
N ASN A 224 8.75 -18.63 -0.56
CA ASN A 224 9.03 -20.02 -0.20
C ASN A 224 9.33 -20.91 -1.43
N ALA A 225 8.87 -20.52 -2.61
CA ALA A 225 9.21 -21.18 -3.87
C ALA A 225 10.53 -20.69 -4.49
N GLY A 226 11.22 -19.72 -3.87
CA GLY A 226 12.48 -19.17 -4.38
C GLY A 226 12.33 -18.17 -5.53
N PHE A 227 11.10 -17.74 -5.85
CA PHE A 227 10.83 -16.75 -6.89
C PHE A 227 11.01 -15.32 -6.34
N LEU A 228 12.28 -14.96 -6.11
CA LEU A 228 12.64 -13.71 -5.44
C LEU A 228 12.67 -12.47 -6.36
N ALA A 229 12.44 -12.61 -7.66
CA ALA A 229 12.51 -11.50 -8.61
C ALA A 229 11.66 -11.75 -9.86
N ALA A 230 11.16 -10.66 -10.47
CA ALA A 230 10.42 -10.68 -11.74
C ALA A 230 11.17 -11.42 -12.86
N PHE A 231 12.50 -11.26 -12.91
CA PHE A 231 13.34 -11.87 -13.93
C PHE A 231 13.19 -13.41 -13.95
N HIS A 232 13.38 -14.07 -12.80
CA HIS A 232 13.25 -15.54 -12.70
C HIS A 232 11.86 -16.04 -13.11
N ILE A 233 10.81 -15.30 -12.74
CA ILE A 233 9.42 -15.66 -13.10
C ILE A 233 9.21 -15.52 -14.61
N SER A 234 9.68 -14.40 -15.18
CA SER A 234 9.48 -14.08 -16.60
C SER A 234 10.29 -14.94 -17.58
N GLU A 235 11.37 -15.58 -17.12
CA GLU A 235 12.13 -16.52 -17.96
C GLU A 235 11.41 -17.85 -18.15
N MET A 236 10.48 -18.16 -17.25
CA MET A 236 9.75 -19.41 -17.29
C MET A 236 8.56 -19.32 -18.24
N PRO A 237 8.30 -20.35 -19.08
CA PRO A 237 7.06 -20.45 -19.82
C PRO A 237 5.84 -20.45 -18.87
N PRO A 238 4.71 -19.80 -19.24
CA PRO A 238 3.58 -19.65 -18.33
C PRO A 238 3.02 -20.98 -17.81
N ALA A 239 2.95 -22.01 -18.66
CA ALA A 239 2.47 -23.34 -18.27
C ALA A 239 3.37 -24.01 -17.22
N GLN A 240 4.69 -23.83 -17.34
CA GLN A 240 5.65 -24.36 -16.38
C GLN A 240 5.57 -23.60 -15.05
N PHE A 241 5.45 -22.28 -15.10
CA PHE A 241 5.26 -21.46 -13.90
C PHE A 241 3.98 -21.83 -13.16
N LYS A 242 2.88 -22.00 -13.91
CA LYS A 242 1.60 -22.48 -13.38
C LYS A 242 1.72 -23.84 -12.70
N ALA A 243 2.40 -24.80 -13.34
CA ALA A 243 2.62 -26.11 -12.75
C ALA A 243 3.43 -26.05 -11.45
N MET A 244 4.42 -25.17 -11.34
CA MET A 244 5.22 -25.00 -10.13
C MET A 244 4.45 -24.32 -8.99
N MET A 245 3.56 -23.38 -9.32
CA MET A 245 2.82 -22.58 -8.33
C MET A 245 1.43 -23.15 -7.97
N GLY A 246 0.86 -24.03 -8.78
CA GLY A 246 -0.52 -24.52 -8.62
C GLY A 246 -0.81 -25.19 -7.26
N ASN A 247 0.22 -25.74 -6.60
CA ASN A 247 0.09 -26.36 -5.27
C ASN A 247 0.49 -25.43 -4.11
N LYS A 248 0.66 -24.13 -4.36
CA LYS A 248 1.12 -23.14 -3.37
C LYS A 248 0.00 -22.28 -2.77
N GLY A 249 -1.25 -22.71 -2.94
CA GLY A 249 -2.42 -22.04 -2.34
C GLY A 249 -2.85 -20.76 -3.05
N LEU A 250 -2.38 -20.55 -4.29
CA LEU A 250 -2.82 -19.47 -5.16
C LEU A 250 -3.74 -20.04 -6.23
N ASP A 251 -4.77 -19.28 -6.60
CA ASP A 251 -5.61 -19.62 -7.73
C ASP A 251 -4.89 -19.35 -9.06
N ASP A 252 -5.38 -20.00 -10.12
CA ASP A 252 -4.79 -19.94 -11.45
C ASP A 252 -4.70 -18.51 -12.01
N ASP A 253 -5.71 -17.67 -11.74
CA ASP A 253 -5.75 -16.30 -12.25
C ASP A 253 -4.67 -15.45 -11.57
N THR A 254 -4.54 -15.55 -10.25
CA THR A 254 -3.47 -14.89 -9.48
C THR A 254 -2.08 -15.32 -9.98
N ILE A 255 -1.86 -16.61 -10.23
CA ILE A 255 -0.58 -17.11 -10.75
C ILE A 255 -0.28 -16.50 -12.12
N MET A 256 -1.27 -16.46 -13.01
CA MET A 256 -1.09 -15.86 -14.34
C MET A 256 -0.89 -14.35 -14.28
N GLN A 257 -1.55 -13.64 -13.35
CA GLN A 257 -1.31 -12.23 -13.10
C GLN A 257 0.14 -11.96 -12.66
N ILE A 258 0.68 -12.76 -11.74
CA ILE A 258 2.08 -12.66 -11.30
C ILE A 258 3.04 -12.83 -12.48
N HIS A 259 2.79 -13.83 -13.34
CA HIS A 259 3.62 -14.08 -14.51
C HIS A 259 3.59 -12.90 -15.50
N ASN A 260 2.39 -12.44 -15.86
CA ASN A 260 2.19 -11.32 -16.78
C ASN A 260 2.82 -10.03 -16.25
N HIS A 261 2.61 -9.72 -14.97
CA HIS A 261 3.22 -8.56 -14.32
C HIS A 261 4.75 -8.66 -14.31
N SER A 262 5.30 -9.86 -14.08
CA SER A 262 6.74 -10.10 -14.15
C SER A 262 7.32 -9.86 -15.55
N GLN A 263 6.60 -10.23 -16.61
CA GLN A 263 6.97 -9.90 -17.99
C GLN A 263 7.01 -8.39 -18.22
N GLN A 264 5.99 -7.66 -17.74
CA GLN A 264 5.93 -6.20 -17.88
C GLN A 264 7.08 -5.51 -17.12
N VAL A 265 7.36 -5.95 -15.89
CA VAL A 265 8.49 -5.44 -15.10
C VAL A 265 9.80 -5.69 -15.82
N ARG A 266 10.01 -6.88 -16.40
CA ARG A 266 11.21 -7.19 -17.19
C ARG A 266 11.32 -6.26 -18.41
N ALA A 267 10.26 -6.11 -19.19
CA ALA A 267 10.25 -5.25 -20.37
C ALA A 267 10.60 -3.80 -20.02
N ARG A 268 9.99 -3.25 -18.96
CA ARG A 268 10.30 -1.90 -18.46
C ARG A 268 11.76 -1.75 -18.03
N ASN A 269 12.29 -2.75 -17.31
CA ASN A 269 13.67 -2.72 -16.84
C ASN A 269 14.65 -2.82 -18.03
N GLN A 270 14.36 -3.66 -19.03
CA GLN A 270 15.15 -3.76 -20.26
C GLN A 270 15.15 -2.44 -21.05
N GLN A 271 13.97 -1.81 -21.24
CA GLN A 271 13.86 -0.50 -21.87
C GLN A 271 14.70 0.55 -21.13
N THR A 272 14.64 0.57 -19.80
CA THR A 272 15.43 1.51 -18.99
C THR A 272 16.94 1.30 -19.20
N ILE A 273 17.41 0.05 -19.20
CA ILE A 273 18.82 -0.28 -19.44
C ILE A 273 19.24 0.10 -20.87
N MET A 274 18.38 -0.16 -21.87
CA MET A 274 18.63 0.23 -23.26
C MET A 274 18.77 1.74 -23.39
N SER A 275 17.85 2.53 -22.81
CA SER A 275 17.96 3.99 -22.81
C SER A 275 19.22 4.50 -22.14
N LEU A 276 19.66 3.87 -21.03
CA LEU A 276 20.92 4.22 -20.38
C LEU A 276 22.13 3.89 -21.26
N MET A 277 22.13 2.73 -21.93
CA MET A 277 23.19 2.35 -22.86
C MET A 277 23.26 3.26 -24.09
N GLU A 278 22.11 3.71 -24.61
CA GLU A 278 22.05 4.68 -25.71
C GLU A 278 22.61 6.05 -25.32
N VAL A 279 22.35 6.49 -24.08
CA VAL A 279 22.94 7.72 -23.53
C VAL A 279 24.46 7.60 -23.38
N GLU A 280 24.94 6.45 -22.89
CA GLU A 280 26.37 6.24 -22.64
C GLU A 280 27.19 6.00 -23.92
N ARG A 281 26.65 5.24 -24.88
CA ARG A 281 27.35 4.87 -26.12
C ARG A 281 27.10 5.84 -27.28
N GLY A 282 26.17 6.77 -27.13
CA GLY A 282 25.61 7.53 -28.24
C GLY A 282 24.67 6.68 -29.08
N THR A 283 23.80 7.33 -29.83
CA THR A 283 22.80 6.66 -30.68
C THR A 283 23.41 6.02 -31.93
N GLY A 284 24.71 6.24 -32.18
CA GLY A 284 25.39 5.81 -33.40
C GLY A 284 24.99 6.64 -34.63
N ILE A 285 24.15 7.66 -34.44
CA ILE A 285 23.71 8.61 -35.47
C ILE A 285 24.44 9.92 -35.22
N ALA A 286 25.46 10.20 -36.04
CA ALA A 286 26.32 11.38 -35.90
C ALA A 286 25.57 12.73 -35.87
N MET A 287 24.32 12.79 -36.36
CA MET A 287 23.48 13.99 -36.35
C MET A 287 22.82 14.26 -34.98
N ILE A 288 22.49 13.21 -34.22
CA ILE A 288 21.90 13.31 -32.87
C ILE A 288 23.01 13.50 -31.83
N ASP A 289 24.09 12.71 -31.95
CA ASP A 289 25.19 12.72 -30.99
C ASP A 289 25.98 14.06 -31.02
N LYS A 290 26.05 14.74 -32.19
CA LYS A 290 26.65 16.09 -32.30
C LYS A 290 25.75 17.23 -31.83
N GLY A 291 24.44 17.02 -31.71
CA GLY A 291 23.51 18.02 -31.19
C GLY A 291 23.54 18.15 -29.66
N LEU A 292 23.89 17.08 -28.96
CA LEU A 292 23.99 17.04 -27.49
C LEU A 292 25.35 17.50 -26.95
N GLY A 293 26.43 17.39 -27.74
CA GLY A 293 27.78 17.85 -27.37
C GLY A 293 27.99 19.37 -27.35
N GLY A 294 26.94 20.17 -27.60
CA GLY A 294 27.01 21.64 -27.64
C GLY A 294 26.84 22.35 -26.29
N PHE A 295 26.54 21.65 -25.20
CA PHE A 295 26.21 22.24 -23.89
C PHE A 295 27.30 22.08 -22.81
N THR A 296 28.57 22.03 -23.20
CA THR A 296 29.68 22.24 -22.26
C THR A 296 30.71 23.18 -22.86
N LYS A 297 30.55 24.47 -22.54
CA LYS A 297 31.65 25.41 -22.27
C LYS A 297 31.25 26.28 -21.10
#